data_AF-A0A835CN80-F1
#
_entry.id   AF-A0A835CN80-F1
#
_cell.length_a   1.000
_cell.length_b   1.000
_cell.length_c   1.000
_cell.angle_alpha   90.00
_cell.angle_beta   90.00
_cell.angle_gamma   90.00
#
_symmetry.space_group_name_H-M   'P 1'
#
loop_
_entity.id
_entity.type
_entity.pdbx_description
1 polymer ?
#
loop_
_entity_poly.entity_id
_entity_poly.type
_entity_poly.pdbx_seq_one_letter_code
_entity_poly.pdbx_strand_id
1 'polypeptide(L)'
;MAVIHRALFTWFNLLIFLVLMVLRLDLRILWNWFIVFMPMWLYDSMLLIYIIFNMISHCKNGHDRINSVRKMGWYMTAVLLKMSTQILICSVLEAPQWNLPSKIVLLPLWILLPVLSTDVFIHLIQHSRY
;
A
#
# COMPACT_ATOMS: atom_id res chain seq x y z
N MET A 1 12.98 -17.82 11.71
CA MET A 1 11.90 -18.51 10.97
C MET A 1 10.70 -17.64 10.63
N ALA A 2 10.23 -16.71 11.48
CA ALA A 2 9.07 -15.86 11.18
C ALA A 2 9.24 -14.88 10.00
N VAL A 3 10.47 -14.43 9.73
CA VAL A 3 10.75 -13.48 8.62
C VAL A 3 10.55 -14.14 7.25
N ILE A 4 11.01 -15.38 7.09
CA ILE A 4 10.87 -16.15 5.84
C ILE A 4 9.40 -16.39 5.53
N HIS A 5 8.59 -16.74 6.53
CA HIS A 5 7.15 -16.95 6.35
C HIS A 5 6.43 -15.67 5.88
N ARG A 6 6.78 -14.51 6.44
CA ARG A 6 6.22 -13.21 6.03
C ARG A 6 6.59 -12.89 4.58
N ALA A 7 7.84 -13.12 4.19
CA ALA A 7 8.30 -12.90 2.82
C ALA A 7 7.59 -13.84 1.83
N LEU A 8 7.54 -15.14 2.13
CA LEU A 8 6.85 -16.11 1.26
C LEU A 8 5.38 -15.72 1.05
N PHE A 9 4.70 -15.28 2.11
CA PHE A 9 3.32 -14.82 2.00
C PHE A 9 3.17 -13.59 1.11
N THR A 10 4.06 -12.59 1.21
CA THR A 10 4.01 -11.42 0.32
C THR A 10 4.29 -11.78 -1.13
N TRP A 11 5.29 -12.63 -1.37
CA TRP A 11 5.63 -13.09 -2.71
C TRP A 11 4.50 -13.90 -3.35
N PHE A 12 3.85 -14.76 -2.57
CA PHE A 12 2.72 -15.55 -3.02
C PHE A 12 1.51 -14.67 -3.42
N ASN A 13 1.15 -13.70 -2.58
CA ASN A 13 0.07 -12.75 -2.92
C ASN A 13 0.39 -11.94 -4.19
N LEU A 14 1.66 -11.54 -4.36
CA LEU A 14 2.11 -10.81 -5.55
C LEU A 14 2.03 -11.68 -6.80
N LEU A 15 2.42 -12.95 -6.73
CA LEU A 15 2.29 -13.91 -7.83
C LEU A 15 0.83 -14.11 -8.25
N ILE A 16 -0.08 -14.30 -7.28
CA ILE A 16 -1.52 -14.42 -7.57
C ILE A 16 -2.03 -13.17 -8.28
N PHE A 17 -1.68 -11.99 -7.78
CA PHE A 17 -2.04 -10.73 -8.41
C PHE A 17 -1.54 -10.64 -9.86
N LEU A 18 -0.27 -11.01 -10.11
CA LEU A 18 0.32 -10.96 -11.44
C LEU A 18 -0.39 -11.91 -12.40
N VAL A 19 -0.72 -13.13 -11.97
CA VAL A 19 -1.44 -14.11 -12.78
C VAL A 19 -2.84 -13.60 -13.13
N LEU A 20 -3.59 -13.08 -12.15
CA LEU A 20 -4.93 -12.52 -12.39
C LEU A 20 -4.88 -11.30 -13.33
N MET A 21 -3.86 -10.44 -13.16
CA MET A 21 -3.65 -9.27 -14.01
C MET A 21 -3.38 -9.68 -15.47
N VAL A 22 -2.50 -10.65 -15.70
CA VAL A 22 -2.22 -11.16 -17.04
C VAL A 22 -3.44 -11.86 -17.64
N LEU A 23 -4.18 -12.66 -16.87
CA LEU A 23 -5.40 -13.32 -17.36
C LEU A 23 -6.48 -12.33 -17.78
N ARG A 24 -6.62 -11.21 -17.05
CA ARG A 24 -7.55 -10.14 -17.41
C ARG A 24 -7.07 -9.37 -18.65
N LEU A 25 -5.76 -9.16 -18.78
CA LEU A 25 -5.16 -8.51 -19.95
C LEU A 25 -5.32 -9.35 -21.23
N ASP A 26 -5.33 -10.68 -21.10
CA ASP A 26 -5.64 -11.64 -22.19
C ASP A 26 -7.15 -11.70 -22.54
N LEU A 27 -7.97 -10.81 -21.94
CA LEU A 27 -9.44 -10.75 -22.07
C LEU A 27 -10.21 -12.05 -21.76
N ARG A 28 -9.56 -13.07 -21.19
CA ARG A 28 -10.21 -14.36 -20.88
C ARG A 28 -11.28 -14.27 -19.79
N ILE A 29 -11.15 -13.30 -18.90
CA ILE A 29 -12.08 -13.10 -17.78
C ILE A 29 -12.72 -11.73 -17.93
N LEU A 30 -14.05 -11.61 -17.93
CA LEU A 30 -14.83 -10.35 -18.04
C LEU A 30 -15.08 -9.64 -16.70
N TRP A 31 -14.40 -10.06 -15.63
CA TRP A 31 -14.66 -9.60 -14.27
C TRP A 31 -14.20 -8.16 -14.03
N ASN A 32 -14.85 -7.47 -13.10
CA ASN A 32 -14.44 -6.12 -12.71
C ASN A 32 -12.97 -6.11 -12.25
N TRP A 33 -12.20 -5.09 -12.66
CA TRP A 33 -10.82 -4.88 -12.22
C TRP A 33 -10.67 -4.89 -10.71
N PHE A 34 -11.71 -4.50 -9.96
CA PHE A 34 -11.72 -4.60 -8.50
C PHE A 34 -11.41 -6.01 -7.98
N ILE A 35 -11.91 -7.06 -8.65
CA ILE A 35 -11.69 -8.45 -8.23
C ILE A 35 -10.25 -8.90 -8.52
N VAL A 36 -9.65 -8.42 -9.61
CA VAL A 36 -8.25 -8.71 -9.95
C VAL A 36 -7.29 -8.18 -8.88
N PHE A 37 -7.65 -7.04 -8.25
CA PHE A 37 -6.87 -6.42 -7.19
C PHE A 37 -7.20 -6.94 -5.78
N MET A 38 -8.15 -7.87 -5.63
CA MET A 38 -8.57 -8.44 -4.34
C MET A 38 -7.41 -8.99 -3.46
N PRO A 39 -6.40 -9.73 -3.98
CA PRO A 39 -5.26 -10.16 -3.16
C PRO A 39 -4.43 -8.99 -2.61
N MET A 40 -4.31 -7.89 -3.36
CA MET A 40 -3.64 -6.68 -2.85
C MET A 40 -4.47 -5.99 -1.77
N TRP A 41 -5.79 -5.88 -1.97
CA TRP A 41 -6.70 -5.34 -0.97
C TRP A 41 -6.65 -6.08 0.36
N LEU A 42 -6.61 -7.41 0.33
CA LEU A 42 -6.47 -8.22 1.54
C LEU A 42 -5.15 -7.92 2.27
N TYR A 43 -4.06 -7.81 1.53
CA TYR A 43 -2.75 -7.50 2.11
C TYR A 43 -2.72 -6.11 2.75
N ASP A 44 -3.20 -5.09 2.05
CA ASP A 44 -3.27 -3.73 2.57
C ASP A 44 -4.20 -3.62 3.80
N SER A 45 -5.33 -4.35 3.80
CA SER A 45 -6.24 -4.43 4.95
C SER A 45 -5.57 -5.06 6.18
N MET A 46 -4.84 -6.17 6.00
CA MET A 46 -4.07 -6.82 7.06
C MET A 46 -3.02 -5.89 7.65
N LEU A 47 -2.33 -5.13 6.79
CA LEU A 47 -1.32 -4.16 7.20
C LEU A 47 -1.94 -3.00 7.97
N LEU A 48 -3.10 -2.51 7.54
CA LEU A 48 -3.87 -1.47 8.22
C LEU A 48 -4.31 -1.94 9.62
N ILE A 49 -4.83 -3.16 9.73
CA ILE A 49 -5.19 -3.77 11.02
C ILE A 49 -3.97 -3.86 11.95
N TYR A 50 -2.82 -4.33 11.44
CA TYR A 50 -1.58 -4.41 12.22
C TYR A 50 -1.15 -3.05 12.76
N ILE A 51 -1.22 -2.00 11.93
CA ILE A 51 -0.92 -0.62 12.32
C ILE A 51 -1.90 -0.15 13.40
N ILE A 52 -3.20 -0.38 13.25
CA ILE A 52 -4.19 -0.01 14.28
C ILE A 52 -3.90 -0.72 15.61
N PHE A 53 -3.66 -2.04 15.59
CA PHE A 53 -3.35 -2.79 16.81
C PHE A 53 -2.09 -2.29 17.50
N ASN A 54 -1.04 -2.02 16.72
CA ASN A 54 0.19 -1.48 17.27
C ASN A 54 -0.03 -0.07 17.85
N MET A 55 -0.87 0.77 17.21
CA MET A 55 -1.26 2.08 17.73
C MET A 55 -1.99 1.95 19.07
N ILE A 56 -2.99 1.06 19.17
CA ILE A 56 -3.75 0.82 20.41
C ILE A 56 -2.82 0.32 21.52
N SER A 57 -1.92 -0.61 21.20
CA SER A 57 -0.92 -1.15 22.15
C SER A 57 0.00 -0.05 22.68
N HIS A 58 0.51 0.83 21.80
CA HIS A 58 1.35 1.94 22.20
C HIS A 58 0.60 3.02 23.01
N CYS A 59 -0.67 3.28 22.69
CA CYS A 59 -1.52 4.18 23.50
C CYS A 59 -1.68 3.67 24.93
N LYS A 60 -1.68 2.34 25.14
CA LYS A 60 -1.78 1.73 26.48
C LYS A 60 -0.50 1.87 27.30
N ASN A 61 0.67 1.91 26.65
CA ASN A 61 1.97 1.82 27.33
C ASN A 61 2.66 3.16 27.63
N GLY A 62 2.03 4.30 27.32
CA GLY A 62 2.27 5.62 27.92
C GLY A 62 3.64 6.32 27.72
N HIS A 63 4.71 5.62 27.34
CA HIS A 63 6.07 6.12 27.58
C HIS A 63 6.69 6.98 26.45
N ASP A 64 6.19 6.93 25.21
CA ASP A 64 6.73 7.70 24.06
C ASP A 64 5.63 8.22 23.11
N ARG A 65 4.69 8.98 23.67
CA ARG A 65 3.36 9.22 23.08
C ARG A 65 3.32 10.13 21.84
N ILE A 66 4.30 11.02 21.62
CA ILE A 66 4.15 12.07 20.58
C ILE A 66 4.84 11.67 19.28
N ASN A 67 6.09 11.19 19.33
CA ASN A 67 6.85 10.91 18.12
C ASN A 67 6.42 9.57 17.46
N SER A 68 6.09 8.55 18.26
CA SER A 68 5.57 7.28 17.74
C SER A 68 4.19 7.42 17.11
N VAL A 69 3.27 8.19 17.72
CA VAL A 69 1.92 8.39 17.16
C VAL A 69 1.99 9.17 15.85
N ARG A 70 2.89 10.16 15.73
CA ARG A 70 3.11 10.87 14.46
C ARG A 70 3.64 9.94 13.36
N LYS A 71 4.62 9.07 13.66
CA LYS A 71 5.10 8.04 12.71
C LYS A 71 3.97 7.09 12.31
N MET A 72 3.16 6.65 13.28
CA MET A 72 2.03 5.75 13.06
C MET A 72 0.96 6.36 12.15
N GLY A 73 0.63 7.63 12.39
CA GLY A 73 -0.29 8.41 11.56
C GLY A 73 0.22 8.55 10.13
N TRP A 74 1.53 8.84 9.96
CA TRP A 74 2.18 8.88 8.65
C TRP A 74 2.06 7.55 7.90
N TYR A 75 2.28 6.42 8.56
CA TYR A 75 2.08 5.10 7.94
C TYR A 75 0.62 4.86 7.55
N MET A 76 -0.35 5.23 8.39
CA MET A 76 -1.77 5.14 8.03
C MET A 76 -2.10 5.99 6.81
N THR A 77 -1.64 7.24 6.76
CA THR A 77 -1.86 8.13 5.61
C THR A 77 -1.21 7.56 4.34
N ALA A 78 -0.02 6.99 4.43
CA ALA A 78 0.64 6.35 3.29
C ALA A 78 -0.15 5.14 2.76
N VAL A 79 -0.68 4.29 3.65
CA VAL A 79 -1.52 3.14 3.26
C VAL A 79 -2.82 3.60 2.61
N LEU A 80 -3.51 4.58 3.19
CA LEU A 80 -4.73 5.15 2.61
C LEU A 80 -4.47 5.75 1.23
N LEU A 81 -3.36 6.47 1.05
CA LEU A 81 -2.98 7.03 -0.24
C LEU A 81 -2.68 5.94 -1.27
N LYS A 82 -2.03 4.85 -0.83
CA LYS A 82 -1.78 3.67 -1.66
C LYS A 82 -3.09 3.00 -2.12
N MET A 83 -4.06 2.83 -1.21
CA MET A 83 -5.40 2.29 -1.52
C MET A 83 -6.14 3.17 -2.52
N SER A 84 -6.08 4.49 -2.33
CA SER A 84 -6.68 5.49 -3.24
C SER A 84 -6.12 5.35 -4.66
N THR A 85 -4.81 5.10 -4.76
CA THR A 85 -4.11 4.90 -6.03
C THR A 85 -4.58 3.61 -6.72
N GLN A 86 -4.69 2.51 -5.99
CA GLN A 86 -5.20 1.24 -6.52
C GLN A 86 -6.63 1.38 -7.06
N ILE A 87 -7.51 2.09 -6.33
CA ILE A 87 -8.90 2.35 -6.78
C ILE A 87 -8.91 3.15 -8.07
N LEU A 88 -8.13 4.24 -8.14
CA LEU A 88 -8.03 5.07 -9.34
C LEU A 88 -7.51 4.28 -10.55
N ILE A 89 -6.50 3.43 -10.34
CA ILE A 89 -5.97 2.53 -11.38
C ILE A 89 -7.07 1.57 -11.87
N CYS A 90 -7.84 0.97 -10.96
CA CYS A 90 -8.96 0.09 -11.33
C CYS A 90 -9.99 0.82 -12.19
N SER A 91 -10.37 2.03 -11.80
CA SER A 91 -11.34 2.85 -12.54
C SER A 91 -10.84 3.23 -13.94
N VAL A 92 -9.55 3.54 -14.09
CA VAL A 92 -8.94 3.85 -15.39
C VAL A 92 -8.87 2.61 -16.29
N LEU A 93 -8.55 1.46 -15.72
CA LEU A 93 -8.49 0.20 -16.48
C LEU A 93 -9.87 -0.31 -16.91
N GLU A 94 -10.93 -0.03 -16.14
CA GLU A 94 -12.31 -0.39 -16.51
C GLU A 94 -12.86 0.48 -17.65
N ALA A 95 -12.47 1.75 -17.71
CA ALA A 95 -12.96 2.71 -18.70
C ALA A 95 -11.81 3.39 -19.47
N PRO A 96 -11.10 2.68 -20.36
CA PRO A 96 -9.97 3.22 -21.14
C PRO A 96 -10.37 4.34 -22.12
N GLN A 97 -11.67 4.50 -22.37
CA GLN A 97 -12.27 5.49 -23.27
C GLN A 97 -12.41 6.89 -22.66
N TRP A 98 -12.22 7.05 -21.35
CA TRP A 98 -12.07 8.38 -20.77
C TRP A 98 -10.64 8.83 -21.05
N ASN A 99 -10.48 9.82 -21.94
CA ASN A 99 -9.22 10.52 -22.27
C ASN A 99 -8.66 11.29 -21.04
N LEU A 100 -8.50 10.61 -19.92
CA LEU A 100 -7.88 11.14 -18.73
C LEU A 100 -6.37 11.22 -19.00
N PRO A 101 -5.77 12.41 -18.94
CA PRO A 101 -4.35 12.55 -19.19
C PRO A 101 -3.59 11.69 -18.18
N SER A 102 -2.68 10.84 -18.67
CA SER A 102 -1.94 9.84 -17.87
C SER A 102 -1.22 10.44 -16.65
N LYS A 103 -0.96 11.76 -16.66
CA LYS A 103 -0.41 12.52 -15.54
C LYS A 103 -1.33 12.59 -14.31
N ILE A 104 -2.65 12.64 -14.48
CA ILE A 104 -3.61 12.68 -13.35
C ILE A 104 -3.71 11.30 -12.68
N VAL A 105 -3.57 10.23 -13.47
CA VAL A 105 -3.58 8.85 -12.96
C VAL A 105 -2.30 8.52 -12.19
N LEU A 106 -1.16 9.07 -12.61
CA LEU A 106 0.12 8.91 -11.92
C LEU A 106 0.33 9.88 -10.75
N LEU A 107 -0.56 10.86 -10.58
CA LEU A 107 -0.45 11.93 -9.58
C LEU A 107 -0.35 11.40 -8.14
N PRO A 108 -1.15 10.40 -7.71
CA PRO A 108 -1.02 9.78 -6.40
C PRO A 108 0.32 9.03 -6.23
N LEU A 109 0.80 8.37 -7.29
CA LEU A 109 2.08 7.66 -7.33
C LEU A 109 3.26 8.62 -7.21
N TRP A 110 3.15 9.79 -7.85
CA TRP A 110 4.11 10.90 -7.75
C TRP A 110 4.16 11.53 -6.37
N ILE A 111 3.09 11.42 -5.57
CA ILE A 111 3.08 11.86 -4.17
C ILE A 111 3.60 10.75 -3.25
N LEU A 112 3.31 9.48 -3.55
CA LEU A 112 3.73 8.33 -2.75
C LEU A 112 5.26 8.13 -2.75
N LEU A 113 5.90 8.26 -3.92
CA LEU A 113 7.35 8.12 -4.10
C LEU A 113 8.18 9.07 -3.22
N PRO A 114 7.95 10.40 -3.24
CA PRO A 114 8.69 11.32 -2.39
C PRO A 114 8.35 11.12 -0.91
N VAL A 115 7.10 10.77 -0.55
CA VAL A 115 6.73 10.45 0.83
C VAL A 115 7.55 9.27 1.37
N LEU A 116 7.62 8.17 0.64
CA LEU A 116 8.42 7.00 1.02
C LEU A 116 9.92 7.32 1.07
N SER A 117 10.40 8.11 0.11
CA SER A 117 11.79 8.54 0.09
C SER A 117 12.12 9.37 1.33
N THR A 118 11.28 10.35 1.67
CA THR A 118 11.48 11.19 2.87
C THR A 118 11.45 10.40 4.17
N ASP A 119 10.59 9.38 4.29
CA ASP A 119 10.53 8.51 5.48
C ASP A 119 11.84 7.73 5.69
N VAL A 120 12.34 7.13 4.61
CA VAL A 120 13.63 6.41 4.62
C VAL A 120 14.78 7.35 4.96
N PHE A 121 14.82 8.55 4.37
CA PHE A 121 15.85 9.54 4.66
C PHE A 121 15.82 9.99 6.13
N ILE A 122 14.65 10.26 6.69
CA ILE A 122 14.50 10.65 8.11
C ILE A 122 14.95 9.51 9.02
N HIS A 123 14.58 8.27 8.71
CA HIS A 123 14.99 7.10 9.48
C HIS A 123 16.51 6.89 9.42
N LEU A 124 17.13 7.05 8.25
CA LEU A 124 18.58 6.93 8.05
C LEU A 124 19.35 8.01 8.84
N ILE A 125 18.88 9.25 8.79
CA ILE A 125 19.50 10.38 9.52
C ILE A 125 19.36 10.21 11.03
N GLN A 126 18.20 9.71 11.51
CA GLN A 126 18.02 9.41 12.94
C GLN A 126 18.94 8.29 13.41
N HIS A 127 19.16 7.26 12.59
CA HIS A 127 20.06 6.15 12.92
C HIS A 127 21.54 6.56 12.87
N SER A 128 21.93 7.43 11.93
CA SER A 128 23.31 7.93 11.82
C SER A 128 23.73 8.89 12.94
N ARG A 129 22.77 9.42 13.73
CA ARG A 129 23.04 10.36 14.83
C ARG A 129 23.27 9.68 16.19
N TYR A 130 23.09 8.37 16.27
CA TYR A 130 23.37 7.53 17.44
C TYR A 130 24.57 6.64 17.16
#